data_AF-A0A9E2Q889-F1
#
_entry.id   AF-A0A9E2Q889-F1
#
_cell.length_a   1.000
_cell.length_b   1.000
_cell.length_c   1.000
_cell.angle_alpha   90.00
_cell.angle_beta   90.00
_cell.angle_gamma   90.00
#
_symmetry.space_group_name_H-M   'P 1'
#
loop_
_entity.id
_entity.type
_entity.pdbx_description
1 polymer ?
#
loop_
_entity_poly.entity_id
_entity_poly.type
_entity_poly.pdbx_seq_one_letter_code
_entity_poly.pdbx_strand_id
1 'polypeptide(L)'
;MKPGDNGTGDAELQWDRGCAALNQAMMGIPVAIGAYAIAKHRPRKLLYFIPGVAALLTVWRRFVCARCRYYGLECSTFLGVFTSLMWPRDESRPLDRKTMVADFALMGLLSLVPLPQVFKDFKLTLLYVTSVISAVLSILFNSCWRCGNWFCPMKEISRKISVQSSA
;
A
#
# COMPACT_ATOMS: atom_id res chain seq x y z
N MET A 1 22.47 -16.02 18.37
CA MET A 1 22.09 -16.28 16.96
C MET A 1 21.85 -14.96 16.26
N LYS A 2 22.57 -14.64 15.19
CA LYS A 2 22.27 -13.47 14.36
C LYS A 2 21.07 -13.82 13.48
N PRO A 3 19.99 -13.03 13.49
CA PRO A 3 18.84 -13.24 12.62
C PRO A 3 19.21 -12.77 11.21
N GLY A 4 19.68 -13.71 10.41
CA GLY A 4 20.10 -13.49 9.04
C GLY A 4 20.89 -14.70 8.58
N ASP A 5 20.20 -15.57 7.85
CA ASP A 5 20.68 -16.36 6.71
C ASP A 5 20.08 -17.78 6.76
N ASN A 6 19.12 -18.03 5.86
CA ASN A 6 18.65 -19.36 5.46
C ASN A 6 18.19 -19.19 3.99
N GLY A 7 19.16 -19.17 3.09
CA GLY A 7 19.00 -19.10 1.63
C GLY A 7 18.33 -20.33 0.98
N THR A 8 17.24 -20.84 1.56
CA THR A 8 16.41 -21.92 1.01
C THR A 8 14.91 -21.62 1.03
N GLY A 9 14.49 -20.41 1.45
CA GLY A 9 13.09 -20.06 1.72
C GLY A 9 12.36 -19.23 0.64
N ASP A 10 12.90 -19.09 -0.57
CA ASP A 10 12.30 -18.23 -1.60
C ASP A 10 11.04 -18.85 -2.24
N ALA A 11 10.94 -20.19 -2.27
CA ALA A 11 9.75 -20.91 -2.73
C ALA A 11 8.55 -20.71 -1.78
N GLU A 12 8.80 -20.40 -0.50
CA GLU A 12 7.76 -20.20 0.52
C GLU A 12 7.20 -18.76 0.53
N LEU A 13 7.79 -17.86 -0.29
CA LEU A 13 7.47 -16.43 -0.31
C LEU A 13 6.55 -15.99 -1.45
N GLN A 14 6.00 -16.93 -2.23
CA GLN A 14 4.99 -16.58 -3.21
C GLN A 14 3.69 -16.19 -2.51
N TRP A 15 3.26 -14.95 -2.75
CA TRP A 15 1.95 -14.47 -2.31
C TRP A 15 0.86 -15.12 -3.14
N ASP A 16 -0.29 -15.39 -2.51
CA ASP A 16 -1.48 -15.80 -3.26
C ASP A 16 -1.89 -14.67 -4.23
N ARG A 17 -1.93 -14.97 -5.53
CA ARG A 17 -2.29 -14.02 -6.60
C ARG A 17 -3.66 -13.42 -6.41
N GLY A 18 -4.62 -14.22 -5.93
CA GLY A 18 -5.98 -13.76 -5.65
C GLY A 18 -5.98 -12.67 -4.58
N CYS A 19 -5.26 -12.90 -3.48
CA CYS A 19 -5.07 -11.93 -2.41
C CYS A 19 -4.36 -10.66 -2.90
N ALA A 20 -3.31 -10.81 -3.69
CA ALA A 20 -2.58 -9.67 -4.27
C ALA A 20 -3.48 -8.81 -5.19
N ALA A 21 -4.27 -9.46 -6.06
CA ALA A 21 -5.24 -8.80 -6.94
C ALA A 21 -6.34 -8.11 -6.14
N LEU A 22 -6.90 -8.77 -5.13
CA LEU A 22 -7.93 -8.20 -4.27
C LEU A 22 -7.43 -6.94 -3.56
N ASN A 23 -6.27 -6.99 -2.92
CA ASN A 23 -5.71 -5.83 -2.24
C ASN A 23 -5.37 -4.69 -3.21
N GLN A 24 -4.82 -5.01 -4.38
CA GLN A 24 -4.53 -4.01 -5.41
C GLN A 24 -5.82 -3.32 -5.87
N ALA A 25 -6.90 -4.10 -6.08
CA ALA A 25 -8.21 -3.55 -6.41
C ALA A 25 -8.77 -2.69 -5.28
N MET A 26 -8.74 -3.19 -4.04
CA MET A 26 -9.22 -2.47 -2.85
C MET A 26 -8.48 -1.15 -2.66
N MET A 27 -7.17 -1.09 -2.91
CA MET A 27 -6.40 0.16 -2.86
C MET A 27 -6.68 1.09 -4.04
N GLY A 28 -7.02 0.54 -5.20
CA GLY A 28 -7.35 1.32 -6.41
C GLY A 28 -8.71 1.99 -6.36
N ILE A 29 -9.72 1.36 -5.74
CA ILE A 29 -11.09 1.90 -5.62
C ILE A 29 -11.14 3.32 -5.01
N PRO A 30 -10.57 3.59 -3.82
CA PRO A 30 -10.60 4.94 -3.25
C PRO A 30 -9.89 5.96 -4.14
N VAL A 31 -8.80 5.58 -4.82
CA VAL A 31 -8.11 6.46 -5.77
C VAL A 31 -9.02 6.80 -6.96
N ALA A 32 -9.75 5.83 -7.50
CA ALA A 32 -10.70 6.04 -8.59
C ALA A 32 -11.89 6.92 -8.17
N ILE A 33 -12.46 6.68 -6.99
CA ILE A 33 -13.53 7.53 -6.44
C ILE A 33 -13.03 8.96 -6.22
N GLY A 34 -11.82 9.11 -5.65
CA GLY A 34 -11.20 10.42 -5.44
C GLY A 34 -10.94 11.16 -6.76
N ALA A 35 -10.41 10.48 -7.78
CA ALA A 35 -10.23 11.02 -9.11
C ALA A 35 -11.56 11.46 -9.73
N TYR A 36 -12.60 10.64 -9.64
CA TYR A 36 -13.94 10.96 -10.12
C TYR A 36 -14.53 12.19 -9.42
N ALA A 37 -14.42 12.27 -8.10
CA ALA A 37 -14.88 13.43 -7.34
C ALA A 37 -14.15 14.71 -7.76
N ILE A 38 -12.83 14.64 -7.99
CA ILE A 38 -12.04 15.76 -8.50
C ILE A 38 -12.47 16.14 -9.91
N ALA A 39 -12.67 15.17 -10.81
CA ALA A 39 -13.14 15.41 -12.17
C ALA A 39 -14.50 16.12 -12.19
N LYS A 40 -15.44 15.64 -11.36
CA LYS A 40 -16.80 16.17 -11.25
C LYS A 40 -16.85 17.59 -10.72
N HIS A 41 -16.07 17.91 -9.69
CA HIS A 41 -16.20 19.19 -8.98
C HIS A 41 -15.10 20.22 -9.25
N ARG A 42 -13.90 19.81 -9.66
CA ARG A 42 -12.78 20.72 -9.91
C ARG A 42 -11.71 20.08 -10.83
N PRO A 43 -12.02 19.82 -12.11
CA PRO A 43 -11.21 18.98 -12.99
C PRO A 43 -9.77 19.46 -13.17
N ARG A 44 -9.50 20.77 -13.07
CA ARG A 44 -8.14 21.33 -13.11
C ARG A 44 -7.20 20.74 -12.04
N LYS A 45 -7.72 20.25 -10.91
CA LYS A 45 -6.90 19.58 -9.89
C LYS A 45 -6.39 18.21 -10.33
N LEU A 46 -6.98 17.57 -11.34
CA LEU A 46 -6.48 16.31 -11.90
C LEU A 46 -5.05 16.46 -12.44
N LEU A 47 -4.70 17.65 -12.94
CA LEU A 47 -3.35 17.96 -13.44
C LEU A 47 -2.27 17.76 -12.39
N TYR A 48 -2.59 17.85 -11.10
CA TYR A 48 -1.64 17.60 -10.01
C TYR A 48 -1.91 16.26 -9.33
N PHE A 49 -3.18 15.84 -9.26
CA PHE A 49 -3.55 14.57 -8.63
C PHE A 49 -3.00 13.37 -9.39
N ILE A 50 -3.18 13.31 -10.71
CA ILE A 50 -2.73 12.16 -11.52
C ILE A 50 -1.20 12.04 -11.48
N PRO A 51 -0.41 13.10 -11.74
CA PRO A 51 1.04 13.01 -11.60
C PRO A 51 1.48 12.70 -10.17
N GLY A 52 0.78 13.21 -9.15
CA GLY A 52 1.07 12.89 -7.75
C GLY A 52 0.88 11.40 -7.42
N VAL A 53 -0.24 10.82 -7.86
CA VAL A 53 -0.49 9.37 -7.74
C VAL A 53 0.55 8.58 -8.54
N ALA A 54 0.84 8.98 -9.77
CA ALA A 54 1.84 8.31 -10.60
C ALA A 54 3.24 8.36 -9.97
N ALA A 55 3.68 9.51 -9.48
CA ALA A 55 4.95 9.67 -8.78
C ALA A 55 5.00 8.84 -7.50
N LEU A 56 3.89 8.76 -6.76
CA LEU A 56 3.80 7.86 -5.60
C LEU A 56 4.00 6.40 -6.02
N LEU A 57 3.26 5.93 -7.02
CA LEU A 57 3.25 4.54 -7.47
C LEU A 57 4.54 4.10 -8.18
N THR A 58 5.35 5.04 -8.66
CA THR A 58 6.57 4.75 -9.43
C THR A 58 7.83 5.20 -8.70
N VAL A 59 8.03 6.51 -8.54
CA VAL A 59 9.24 7.12 -7.98
C VAL A 59 9.35 6.84 -6.50
N TRP A 60 8.29 7.10 -5.72
CA TRP A 60 8.34 6.86 -4.28
C TRP A 60 8.39 5.36 -3.96
N ARG A 61 7.63 4.53 -4.69
CA ARG A 61 7.68 3.07 -4.53
C ARG A 61 9.08 2.50 -4.74
N ARG A 62 9.95 3.11 -5.53
CA ARG A 62 11.36 2.70 -5.60
C ARG A 62 12.02 2.64 -4.22
N PHE A 63 11.80 3.61 -3.34
CA PHE A 63 12.43 3.64 -2.01
C PHE A 63 11.94 2.55 -1.05
N VAL A 64 10.79 1.93 -1.35
CA VAL A 64 10.19 0.89 -0.54
C VAL A 64 10.34 -0.47 -1.21
N CYS A 65 9.80 -0.61 -2.41
CA CYS A 65 9.71 -1.86 -3.15
C CYS A 65 11.06 -2.32 -3.70
N ALA A 66 11.97 -1.42 -4.11
CA ALA A 66 13.30 -1.83 -4.59
C ALA A 66 14.21 -2.39 -3.48
N ARG A 67 13.86 -2.12 -2.22
CA ARG A 67 14.56 -2.60 -1.01
C ARG A 67 13.81 -3.72 -0.29
N CYS A 68 12.61 -4.05 -0.76
CA CYS A 68 11.74 -5.01 -0.12
C CYS A 68 12.21 -6.45 -0.39
N ARG A 69 12.00 -7.36 0.58
CA ARG A 69 12.29 -8.79 0.39
C ARG A 69 11.52 -9.44 -0.77
N TYR A 70 10.38 -8.85 -1.17
CA TYR A 70 9.54 -9.32 -2.28
C TYR A 70 9.85 -8.60 -3.61
N TYR A 71 11.02 -7.97 -3.75
CA TYR A 71 11.41 -7.33 -5.00
C TYR A 71 11.53 -8.35 -6.14
N GLY A 72 10.89 -8.07 -7.27
CA GLY A 72 10.83 -9.00 -8.41
C GLY A 72 9.88 -10.19 -8.19
N LEU A 73 9.22 -10.27 -7.03
CA LEU A 73 8.30 -11.32 -6.66
C LEU A 73 6.90 -10.75 -6.42
N GLU A 74 5.91 -11.64 -6.48
CA GLU A 74 4.53 -11.30 -6.13
C GLU A 74 4.44 -10.99 -4.63
N CYS A 75 3.80 -9.87 -4.32
CA CYS A 75 3.56 -9.40 -2.96
C CYS A 75 2.09 -9.02 -2.80
N SER A 76 1.70 -8.54 -1.62
CA SER A 76 0.32 -8.16 -1.32
C SER A 76 -0.35 -7.18 -2.31
N THR A 77 0.40 -6.50 -3.18
CA THR A 77 -0.12 -5.49 -4.12
C THR A 77 0.53 -5.56 -5.52
N PHE A 78 1.23 -6.64 -5.87
CA PHE A 78 2.04 -6.75 -7.11
C PHE A 78 3.11 -5.66 -7.33
N LEU A 79 3.26 -4.71 -6.41
CA LEU A 79 4.20 -3.60 -6.54
C LEU A 79 5.67 -4.07 -6.58
N GLY A 80 5.98 -5.23 -5.99
CA GLY A 80 7.32 -5.85 -6.10
C GLY A 80 7.69 -6.19 -7.55
N VAL A 81 6.75 -6.80 -8.27
CA VAL A 81 6.87 -7.12 -9.71
C VAL A 81 6.94 -5.83 -10.51
N PHE A 82 5.96 -4.93 -10.38
CA PHE A 82 5.93 -3.70 -11.18
C PHE A 82 7.16 -2.81 -10.96
N THR A 83 7.64 -2.69 -9.73
CA THR A 83 8.85 -1.90 -9.44
C THR A 83 10.07 -2.51 -10.13
N SER A 84 10.21 -3.83 -10.16
CA SER A 84 11.34 -4.51 -10.80
C SER A 84 11.41 -4.33 -12.32
N LEU A 85 10.28 -4.00 -12.94
CA LEU A 85 10.23 -3.68 -14.37
C LEU A 85 10.68 -2.25 -14.68
N MET A 86 10.65 -1.35 -13.67
CA MET A 86 10.93 0.08 -13.85
C MET A 86 12.27 0.52 -13.27
N TRP A 87 12.74 -0.17 -12.22
CA TRP A 87 13.90 0.23 -11.44
C TRP A 87 14.75 -0.98 -11.10
N PRO A 88 16.08 -0.85 -10.99
CA PRO A 88 16.93 -1.90 -10.43
C PRO A 88 16.70 -2.06 -8.93
N ARG A 89 17.07 -3.23 -8.38
CA ARG A 89 17.08 -3.48 -6.94
C ARG A 89 18.03 -2.50 -6.26
N ASP A 90 17.62 -1.96 -5.11
CA ASP A 90 18.48 -1.11 -4.30
C ASP A 90 19.00 -1.93 -3.11
N GLU A 91 20.24 -2.42 -3.25
CA GLU A 91 20.94 -3.18 -2.20
C GLU A 91 21.76 -2.28 -1.28
N SER A 92 21.88 -0.99 -1.59
CA SER A 92 22.73 -0.05 -0.83
C SER A 92 22.18 0.22 0.57
N ARG A 93 20.87 0.05 0.77
CA ARG A 93 20.19 0.32 2.05
C ARG A 93 19.09 -0.71 2.32
N PRO A 94 19.00 -1.27 3.54
CA PRO A 94 17.88 -2.12 3.90
C PRO A 94 16.58 -1.31 4.00
N LEU A 95 15.46 -1.95 3.70
CA LEU A 95 14.15 -1.41 4.04
C LEU A 95 13.98 -1.40 5.57
N ASP A 96 13.60 -0.25 6.13
CA ASP A 96 13.49 -0.07 7.57
C ASP A 96 12.12 0.46 8.01
N ARG A 97 11.91 0.52 9.33
CA ARG A 97 10.65 1.01 9.93
C ARG A 97 10.37 2.46 9.54
N LYS A 98 11.39 3.32 9.48
CA LYS A 98 11.23 4.75 9.17
C LYS A 98 10.71 4.96 7.75
N THR A 99 11.28 4.24 6.79
CA THR A 99 10.85 4.28 5.39
C THR A 99 9.41 3.78 5.24
N MET A 100 9.03 2.70 5.94
CA MET A 100 7.64 2.22 5.93
C MET A 100 6.65 3.22 6.57
N VAL A 101 7.03 3.87 7.67
CA VAL A 101 6.19 4.92 8.28
C VAL A 101 6.03 6.10 7.33
N ALA A 102 7.11 6.53 6.67
CA ALA A 102 7.06 7.58 5.67
C ALA A 102 6.16 7.20 4.48
N ASP A 103 6.21 5.93 4.03
CA ASP A 103 5.34 5.42 2.97
C ASP A 103 3.86 5.51 3.35
N PHE A 104 3.49 5.00 4.53
CA PHE A 104 2.11 5.09 5.02
C PHE A 104 1.66 6.54 5.25
N ALA A 105 2.54 7.41 5.75
CA ALA A 105 2.25 8.83 5.91
C ALA A 105 1.98 9.49 4.56
N LEU A 106 2.80 9.22 3.55
CA LEU A 106 2.62 9.79 2.21
C LEU A 106 1.35 9.26 1.53
N MET A 107 1.05 7.97 1.66
CA MET A 107 -0.22 7.40 1.22
C MET A 107 -1.42 8.05 1.91
N GLY A 108 -1.32 8.26 3.23
CA GLY A 108 -2.33 8.95 4.03
C GLY A 108 -2.53 10.39 3.56
N LEU A 109 -1.45 11.15 3.36
CA LEU A 109 -1.52 12.52 2.85
C LEU A 109 -2.18 12.57 1.46
N LEU A 110 -1.82 11.64 0.56
CA LEU A 110 -2.41 11.59 -0.77
C LEU A 110 -3.92 11.25 -0.73
N SER A 111 -4.36 10.44 0.23
CA SER A 111 -5.78 10.12 0.42
C SER A 111 -6.59 11.31 0.98
N LEU A 112 -5.94 12.34 1.53
CA LEU A 112 -6.61 13.57 1.94
C LEU A 112 -6.88 14.52 0.77
N VAL A 113 -6.09 14.44 -0.32
CA VAL A 113 -6.18 15.35 -1.47
C VAL A 113 -7.60 15.42 -2.09
N PRO A 114 -8.31 14.31 -2.34
CA PRO A 114 -9.66 14.37 -2.92
C PRO A 114 -10.76 14.77 -1.92
N LEU A 115 -10.50 14.77 -0.60
CA LEU A 115 -11.54 14.97 0.42
C LEU A 115 -12.39 16.24 0.23
N PRO A 116 -11.83 17.43 -0.08
CA PRO A 116 -12.65 18.63 -0.25
C PRO A 116 -13.59 18.57 -1.46
N GLN A 117 -13.36 17.64 -2.39
CA GLN A 117 -14.25 17.38 -3.53
C GLN A 117 -15.23 16.26 -3.21
N VAL A 118 -14.78 15.21 -2.52
CA VAL A 118 -15.62 14.10 -2.05
C VAL A 118 -16.73 14.59 -1.11
N PHE A 119 -16.42 15.48 -0.16
CA PHE A 119 -17.39 16.00 0.81
C PHE A 119 -18.48 16.92 0.24
N LYS A 120 -18.45 17.22 -1.06
CA LYS A 120 -19.51 17.97 -1.74
C LYS A 120 -20.73 17.11 -2.09
N ASP A 121 -20.60 15.79 -2.00
CA ASP A 121 -21.64 14.83 -2.36
C ASP A 121 -21.67 13.72 -1.31
N PHE A 122 -22.80 13.59 -0.61
CA PHE A 122 -22.95 12.62 0.48
C PHE A 122 -22.75 11.17 0.01
N LYS A 123 -23.20 10.83 -1.21
CA LYS A 123 -23.04 9.48 -1.76
C LYS A 123 -21.56 9.20 -2.04
N LEU A 124 -20.84 10.15 -2.63
CA LEU A 124 -19.39 10.02 -2.84
C LEU A 124 -18.62 9.96 -1.54
N THR A 125 -19.04 10.73 -0.53
CA THR A 125 -18.47 10.70 0.81
C THR A 125 -18.57 9.31 1.43
N LEU A 126 -19.78 8.75 1.44
CA LEU A 126 -20.02 7.43 1.98
C LEU A 126 -19.19 6.37 1.23
N LEU A 127 -19.25 6.35 -0.10
CA LEU A 127 -18.48 5.42 -0.92
C LEU A 127 -16.97 5.55 -0.71
N TYR A 128 -16.45 6.77 -0.62
CA TYR A 128 -15.03 7.01 -0.40
C TYR A 128 -14.60 6.49 0.98
N VAL A 129 -15.28 6.90 2.05
CA VAL A 129 -14.93 6.51 3.42
C VAL A 129 -15.02 5.00 3.59
N THR A 130 -16.10 4.36 3.13
CA THR A 130 -16.21 2.90 3.22
C THR A 130 -15.14 2.20 2.40
N SER A 131 -14.81 2.69 1.19
CA SER A 131 -13.73 2.09 0.39
C SER A 131 -12.35 2.22 1.04
N VAL A 132 -12.04 3.37 1.65
CA VAL A 132 -10.77 3.57 2.37
C VAL A 132 -10.68 2.64 3.58
N ILE A 133 -11.75 2.56 4.38
CA ILE A 133 -11.81 1.65 5.53
C ILE A 133 -11.63 0.20 5.06
N SER A 134 -12.40 -0.24 4.06
CA SER A 134 -12.30 -1.59 3.51
C SER A 134 -10.90 -1.91 2.97
N ALA A 135 -10.24 -0.97 2.30
CA ALA A 135 -8.87 -1.14 1.82
C ALA A 135 -7.88 -1.34 2.96
N VAL A 136 -7.97 -0.51 4.01
CA VAL A 136 -7.11 -0.62 5.20
C VAL A 136 -7.34 -1.94 5.92
N LEU A 137 -8.60 -2.34 6.12
CA LEU A 137 -8.95 -3.60 6.76
C LEU A 137 -8.47 -4.80 5.94
N SER A 138 -8.65 -4.76 4.61
CA SER A 138 -8.14 -5.83 3.73
C SER A 138 -6.63 -6.01 3.87
N ILE A 139 -5.85 -4.91 3.89
CA ILE A 139 -4.40 -5.01 4.07
C ILE A 139 -4.07 -5.55 5.47
N LEU A 140 -4.70 -5.03 6.52
CA LEU A 140 -4.45 -5.43 7.90
C LEU A 140 -4.72 -6.93 8.13
N PHE A 141 -5.85 -7.44 7.65
CA PHE A 141 -6.29 -8.81 7.91
C PHE A 141 -5.83 -9.83 6.87
N ASN A 142 -5.62 -9.44 5.61
CA ASN A 142 -5.19 -10.38 4.57
C ASN A 142 -3.67 -10.39 4.36
N SER A 143 -2.98 -9.26 4.61
CA SER A 143 -1.57 -9.09 4.22
C SER A 143 -0.61 -8.96 5.39
N CYS A 144 -0.94 -8.14 6.40
CA CYS A 144 0.03 -7.75 7.42
C CYS A 144 0.52 -8.93 8.28
N TRP A 145 -0.33 -9.90 8.58
CA TRP A 145 0.05 -11.08 9.37
C TRP A 145 1.00 -12.02 8.61
N ARG A 146 0.79 -12.19 7.29
CA ARG A 146 1.62 -13.03 6.39
C ARG A 146 2.92 -12.37 5.98
N CYS A 147 2.99 -11.04 6.05
CA CYS A 147 4.16 -10.28 5.59
C CYS A 147 5.41 -10.60 6.41
N GLY A 148 6.48 -10.97 5.71
CA GLY A 148 7.77 -11.30 6.31
C GLY A 148 8.63 -10.10 6.76
N ASN A 149 8.14 -8.86 6.59
CA ASN A 149 8.83 -7.65 7.06
C ASN A 149 8.45 -7.34 8.53
N TRP A 150 9.20 -7.91 9.48
CA TRP A 150 8.89 -7.83 10.91
C TRP A 150 8.98 -6.42 11.51
N PHE A 151 9.75 -5.53 10.89
CA PHE A 151 9.90 -4.13 11.31
C PHE A 151 8.70 -3.24 10.90
N CYS A 152 7.72 -3.78 10.16
CA CYS A 152 6.57 -3.01 9.67
C CYS A 152 5.63 -2.63 10.84
N PRO A 153 5.28 -1.34 11.01
CA PRO A 153 4.42 -0.90 12.11
C PRO A 153 3.00 -1.48 12.03
N MET A 154 2.50 -1.77 10.83
CA MET A 154 1.17 -2.36 10.64
C MET A 154 1.06 -3.77 11.21
N LYS A 155 2.18 -4.50 11.30
CA LYS A 155 2.21 -5.84 11.92
C LYS A 155 2.02 -5.77 13.43
N GLU A 156 2.56 -4.73 14.08
CA GLU A 156 2.35 -4.46 15.50
C GLU A 156 0.87 -4.16 15.80
N ILE A 157 0.24 -3.35 14.95
CA ILE A 157 -1.18 -3.01 15.04
C ILE A 157 -2.05 -4.25 14.85
N SER A 158 -1.80 -5.02 13.78
CA SER A 158 -2.53 -6.26 13.49
C SER A 158 -2.47 -7.26 14.65
N ARG A 159 -1.31 -7.44 15.29
CA ARG A 159 -1.15 -8.31 16.45
C ARG A 159 -1.95 -7.83 17.67
N LYS A 160 -1.97 -6.52 17.93
CA LYS A 160 -2.73 -5.95 19.06
C LYS A 160 -4.24 -6.18 18.88
N ILE A 161 -4.75 -6.01 17.66
CA ILE A 161 -6.15 -6.24 17.32
C ILE A 161 -6.51 -7.72 17.44
N SER A 162 -5.67 -8.64 16.94
CA SER A 162 -5.96 -10.08 17.00
C SER A 162 -6.02 -10.62 18.42
N VAL A 163 -5.17 -10.12 19.33
CA VAL A 163 -5.16 -10.54 20.74
C VAL A 163 -6.43 -10.09 21.47
N GLN A 164 -6.92 -8.87 21.21
CA GLN A 164 -8.15 -8.37 21.81
C GLN A 164 -9.40 -9.14 21.35
N SER A 165 -9.38 -9.74 20.15
CA SER A 165 -10.51 -10.52 19.65
C SER A 165 -10.61 -11.93 20.25
N SER A 166 -9.61 -12.37 21.02
CA SER A 166 -9.56 -13.69 21.67
C SER A 166 -9.75 -13.62 23.19
N ALA A 167 -9.96 -12.42 23.73
CA ALA A 167 -10.26 -12.15 25.14
C ALA A 167 -11.74 -11.79 25.29
#